data_AF-A0A7C5D8N0-F1
#
_entry.id   AF-A0A7C5D8N0-F1
#
_cell.length_a   1.000
_cell.length_b   1.000
_cell.length_c   1.000
_cell.angle_alpha   90.00
_cell.angle_beta   90.00
_cell.angle_gamma   90.00
#
_symmetry.space_group_name_H-M   'P 1'
#
loop_
_entity.id
_entity.type
_entity.pdbx_description
1 polymer ?
#
loop_
_entity_poly.entity_id
_entity_poly.type
_entity_poly.pdbx_seq_one_letter_code
_entity_poly.pdbx_strand_id
1 'polypeptide(L)'
;SYGNGTEVRLPTLKMRLKIDKKGSSEVIEIADLSRLKNNLKNVPVTINGGHLTISSKNSKEYRFEGLLKRNDCFIYENESSCMTQVPIQGTFSGKSFVFKAFQDRFVFDADRSRITLQHLNLDLKKFFDTFQTQSNKKAKEGIDKKMSVVATDSTLRYGKSRLLTDHYELMVFAGGNFHFQGQLGEDRVTVSKKGKNLGILANRISDRMLHPLINFDGLQRGHYTVKISGEPGKLVVGKITLDGGVMSNFKAYNNMLAFINTIPALATLSTPGFSTKGFVIREGVIKFTVKDGRIVTFKSVLIKGESATISGEGVVDLKTKKIDVDLAIQTAKAMGNIIGSLPVVGYILTGKNKSIMTVGLHIGGTLDKPTTGTSPIKDVLLLPFKMIGRTLAIPEKIRKSETKREKEEDPLTRF
;
A
#
# COMPACT_ATOMS: atom_id res chain seq x y z
N SER A 1 9.17 35.67 -41.27
CA SER A 1 10.09 34.52 -41.32
C SER A 1 11.46 35.04 -40.92
N TYR A 2 12.08 34.46 -39.90
CA TYR A 2 13.44 34.84 -39.49
C TYR A 2 14.48 34.23 -40.47
N GLY A 3 15.60 34.91 -40.67
CA GLY A 3 16.70 34.43 -41.52
C GLY A 3 17.44 33.24 -40.89
N ASN A 4 18.19 32.48 -41.68
CA ASN A 4 19.04 31.41 -41.14
C ASN A 4 20.12 31.99 -40.21
N GLY A 5 20.35 31.39 -39.04
CA GLY A 5 21.32 31.89 -38.06
C GLY A 5 20.86 33.11 -37.27
N THR A 6 19.55 33.38 -37.21
CA THR A 6 19.04 34.53 -36.43
C THR A 6 19.18 34.26 -34.93
N GLU A 7 19.90 35.13 -34.23
CA GLU A 7 19.98 35.13 -32.77
C GLU A 7 18.91 36.07 -32.20
N VAL A 8 17.94 35.54 -31.45
CA VAL A 8 16.93 36.33 -30.74
C VAL A 8 17.32 36.41 -29.27
N ARG A 9 17.53 37.63 -28.78
CA ARG A 9 17.78 37.88 -27.35
C ARG A 9 16.46 38.11 -26.65
N LEU A 10 16.26 37.42 -25.52
CA LEU A 10 15.14 37.62 -24.60
C LEU A 10 15.70 38.21 -23.29
N PRO A 11 15.84 39.54 -23.19
CA PRO A 11 16.56 40.19 -22.08
C PRO A 11 15.90 39.93 -20.73
N THR A 12 14.57 39.88 -20.70
CA THR A 12 13.76 39.60 -19.51
C THR A 12 14.02 38.20 -18.94
N LEU A 13 14.39 37.25 -19.79
CA LEU A 13 14.76 35.89 -19.39
C LEU A 13 16.27 35.70 -19.30
N LYS A 14 17.09 36.69 -19.71
CA LYS A 14 18.54 36.55 -19.91
C LYS A 14 18.89 35.34 -20.79
N MET A 15 18.10 35.12 -21.85
CA MET A 15 18.23 33.98 -22.74
C MET A 15 18.56 34.42 -24.16
N ARG A 16 19.22 33.52 -24.89
CA ARG A 16 19.44 33.63 -26.33
C ARG A 16 18.82 32.42 -27.00
N LEU A 17 18.01 32.67 -28.01
CA LEU A 17 17.45 31.66 -28.89
C LEU A 17 18.20 31.72 -30.20
N LYS A 18 18.62 30.57 -30.69
CA LYS A 18 19.16 30.44 -32.04
C LYS A 18 18.08 29.88 -32.95
N ILE A 19 17.78 30.59 -34.04
CA ILE A 19 16.82 30.19 -35.04
C ILE A 19 17.56 29.85 -36.32
N ASP A 20 17.59 28.56 -36.66
CA ASP A 20 18.23 28.04 -37.86
C ASP A 20 17.19 27.47 -38.83
N LYS A 21 17.46 27.60 -40.13
CA LYS A 21 16.75 26.87 -41.18
C LYS A 21 17.58 25.64 -41.55
N LYS A 22 17.10 24.45 -41.18
CA LYS A 22 17.69 23.16 -41.61
C LYS A 22 16.77 22.54 -42.65
N GLY A 23 17.12 22.71 -43.93
CA GLY A 23 16.26 22.32 -45.05
C GLY A 23 14.94 23.10 -45.03
N SER A 24 13.80 22.39 -45.07
CA SER A 24 12.46 22.99 -44.98
C SER A 24 11.96 23.21 -43.54
N SER A 25 12.80 23.04 -42.51
CA SER A 25 12.40 23.11 -41.11
C SER A 25 12.99 24.33 -40.40
N GLU A 26 12.18 25.01 -39.61
CA GLU A 26 12.61 26.02 -38.64
C GLU A 26 12.98 25.32 -37.33
N VAL A 27 14.15 25.64 -36.78
CA VAL A 27 14.68 25.04 -35.54
C VAL A 27 15.00 26.15 -34.54
N ILE A 28 14.52 26.00 -33.31
CA ILE A 28 14.76 26.88 -32.18
C ILE A 28 15.56 26.11 -31.13
N GLU A 29 16.75 26.59 -30.80
CA GLU A 29 17.61 25.98 -29.78
C GLU A 29 17.60 26.83 -28.50
N ILE A 30 17.35 26.16 -27.37
CA ILE A 30 17.39 26.71 -26.01
C ILE A 30 18.49 25.99 -25.24
N ALA A 31 19.65 26.64 -25.07
CA ALA A 31 20.83 26.02 -24.47
C ALA A 31 20.78 25.89 -22.94
N ASP A 32 20.03 26.76 -22.25
CA ASP A 32 19.99 26.79 -20.78
C ASP A 32 18.57 27.05 -20.25
N LEU A 33 17.89 25.98 -19.86
CA LEU A 33 16.55 26.01 -19.28
C LEU A 33 16.52 26.56 -17.84
N SER A 34 17.66 26.69 -17.15
CA SER A 34 17.68 27.21 -15.78
C SER A 34 17.17 28.66 -15.70
N ARG A 35 17.30 29.39 -16.81
CA ARG A 35 16.83 30.76 -17.00
C ARG A 35 15.31 30.90 -17.03
N LEU A 36 14.59 29.81 -17.32
CA LEU A 36 13.13 29.79 -17.36
C LEU A 36 12.50 29.55 -15.98
N LYS A 37 13.29 29.19 -14.96
CA LYS A 37 12.82 28.76 -13.63
C LYS A 37 11.83 29.74 -12.99
N ASN A 38 12.06 31.04 -13.12
CA ASN A 38 11.22 32.07 -12.49
C ASN A 38 9.98 32.46 -13.31
N ASN A 39 9.93 32.04 -14.58
CA ASN A 39 8.93 32.47 -15.55
C ASN A 39 7.93 31.36 -15.90
N LEU A 40 8.27 30.10 -15.60
CA LEU A 40 7.37 28.95 -15.70
C LEU A 40 6.38 28.94 -14.52
N LYS A 41 5.31 29.73 -14.64
CA LYS A 41 4.15 29.63 -13.75
C LYS A 41 3.37 28.37 -14.10
N ASN A 42 2.85 27.67 -13.10
CA ASN A 42 1.95 26.50 -13.23
C ASN A 42 2.59 25.24 -13.84
N VAL A 43 3.92 25.10 -13.82
CA VAL A 43 4.56 23.83 -14.13
C VAL A 43 4.65 22.99 -12.85
N PRO A 44 4.09 21.77 -12.83
CA PRO A 44 4.05 20.92 -11.65
C PRO A 44 5.44 20.44 -11.17
N VAL A 45 6.48 20.61 -11.97
CA VAL A 45 7.82 20.07 -11.70
C VAL A 45 8.87 21.18 -11.70
N THR A 46 9.86 21.05 -10.82
CA THR A 46 10.96 22.00 -10.77
C THR A 46 11.93 21.73 -11.92
N ILE A 47 12.15 22.72 -12.78
CA ILE A 47 13.16 22.66 -13.85
C ILE A 47 14.38 23.45 -13.38
N ASN A 48 15.49 22.75 -13.14
CA ASN A 48 16.73 23.31 -12.59
C ASN A 48 17.78 23.59 -13.66
N GLY A 49 17.59 23.09 -14.88
CA GLY A 49 18.51 23.31 -16.00
C GLY A 49 18.23 22.35 -17.14
N GLY A 50 19.17 22.29 -18.07
CA GLY A 50 19.07 21.46 -19.27
C GLY A 50 18.98 22.28 -20.55
N HIS A 51 18.67 21.60 -21.66
CA HIS A 51 18.54 22.21 -22.99
C HIS A 51 17.32 21.65 -23.71
N LEU A 52 16.79 22.40 -24.67
CA LEU A 52 15.62 22.05 -25.46
C LEU A 52 15.82 22.53 -26.91
N THR A 53 15.53 21.66 -27.85
CA THR A 53 15.43 21.99 -29.27
C THR A 53 13.97 21.83 -29.68
N ILE A 54 13.44 22.81 -30.40
CA ILE A 54 12.09 22.78 -30.96
C ILE A 54 12.22 22.90 -32.47
N SER A 55 11.53 22.06 -33.23
CA SER A 55 11.55 22.10 -34.69
C SER A 55 10.15 22.04 -35.29
N SER A 56 9.96 22.69 -36.43
CA SER A 56 8.71 22.63 -37.20
C SER A 56 8.98 22.71 -38.70
N LYS A 57 8.20 21.94 -39.49
CA LYS A 57 8.24 21.97 -40.97
C LYS A 57 7.19 22.87 -41.59
N ASN A 58 6.10 23.14 -40.87
CA ASN A 58 4.90 23.79 -41.41
C ASN A 58 4.30 24.83 -40.46
N SER A 59 5.00 25.13 -39.36
CA SER A 59 4.57 26.03 -38.28
C SER A 59 3.21 25.66 -37.63
N LYS A 60 2.69 24.47 -37.91
CA LYS A 60 1.45 23.90 -37.33
C LYS A 60 1.78 22.77 -36.37
N GLU A 61 2.74 21.92 -36.74
CA GLU A 61 3.24 20.82 -35.93
C GLU A 61 4.64 21.12 -35.44
N TYR A 62 4.85 20.95 -34.14
CA TYR A 62 6.14 21.18 -33.51
C TYR A 62 6.58 19.89 -32.84
N ARG A 63 7.87 19.58 -33.02
CA ARG A 63 8.58 18.53 -32.30
C ARG A 63 9.53 19.20 -31.33
N PHE A 64 9.66 18.64 -30.13
CA PHE A 64 10.69 19.08 -29.19
C PHE A 64 11.48 17.89 -28.68
N GLU A 65 12.76 18.12 -28.39
CA GLU A 65 13.68 17.13 -27.82
C GLU A 65 14.73 17.83 -26.97
N GLY A 66 15.28 17.13 -25.97
CA GLY A 66 16.34 17.67 -25.15
C GLY A 66 16.52 16.95 -23.84
N LEU A 67 17.07 17.65 -22.86
CA LEU A 67 17.39 17.13 -21.54
C LEU A 67 16.91 18.10 -20.48
N LEU A 68 16.05 17.67 -19.58
CA LEU A 68 15.70 18.42 -18.37
C LEU A 68 16.56 17.96 -17.20
N LYS A 69 17.00 18.92 -16.37
CA LYS A 69 17.60 18.65 -15.06
C LYS A 69 16.63 19.05 -13.97
N ARG A 70 16.39 18.16 -13.01
CA ARG A 70 15.53 18.42 -11.84
C ARG A 70 16.23 18.02 -10.55
N ASN A 71 15.90 18.72 -9.47
CA ASN A 71 16.35 18.37 -8.12
C ASN A 71 15.38 17.41 -7.42
N ASP A 72 14.12 17.36 -7.84
CA ASP A 72 13.10 16.49 -7.24
C ASP A 72 13.32 15.02 -7.61
N CYS A 73 13.14 14.14 -6.62
CA CYS A 73 13.49 12.72 -6.70
C CYS A 73 12.31 11.79 -6.43
N PHE A 74 11.22 11.96 -7.18
CA PHE A 74 10.03 11.11 -7.02
C PHE A 74 9.94 9.97 -8.04
N ILE A 75 10.73 9.97 -9.12
CA ILE A 75 10.88 8.80 -10.02
C ILE A 75 12.27 8.21 -9.82
N TYR A 76 12.35 6.90 -9.67
CA TYR A 76 13.59 6.19 -9.40
C TYR A 76 13.63 4.82 -10.09
N GLU A 77 14.85 4.30 -10.23
CA GLU A 77 15.15 2.93 -10.66
C GLU A 77 15.85 2.17 -9.55
N ASN A 78 15.81 0.84 -9.64
CA ASN A 78 16.35 -0.06 -8.62
C ASN A 78 15.81 0.32 -7.23
N GLU A 79 16.63 0.22 -6.19
CA GLU A 79 16.21 0.56 -4.82
C GLU A 79 16.09 2.08 -4.57
N SER A 80 16.93 2.90 -5.20
CA SER A 80 17.01 4.35 -4.90
C SER A 80 17.71 5.21 -5.97
N SER A 81 17.98 4.69 -7.17
CA SER A 81 18.68 5.45 -8.22
C SER A 81 17.77 6.56 -8.74
N CYS A 82 18.11 7.81 -8.41
CA CYS A 82 17.28 8.95 -8.69
C CYS A 82 17.41 9.42 -10.14
N MET A 83 16.29 9.54 -10.85
CA MET A 83 16.29 9.97 -12.25
C MET A 83 16.20 11.50 -12.36
N THR A 84 17.32 12.19 -12.15
CA THR A 84 17.40 13.67 -12.17
C THR A 84 17.75 14.27 -13.54
N GLN A 85 18.42 13.48 -14.38
CA GLN A 85 18.62 13.76 -15.80
C GLN A 85 17.46 13.13 -16.57
N VAL A 86 16.62 13.96 -17.18
CA VAL A 86 15.37 13.53 -17.81
C VAL A 86 15.47 13.83 -19.30
N PRO A 87 15.94 12.89 -20.14
CA PRO A 87 15.86 13.05 -21.58
C PRO A 87 14.39 13.11 -21.96
N ILE A 88 14.02 14.12 -22.75
CA ILE A 88 12.64 14.42 -23.14
C ILE A 88 12.50 14.49 -24.65
N GLN A 89 11.33 14.13 -25.12
CA GLN A 89 10.90 14.41 -26.48
C GLN A 89 9.39 14.54 -26.55
N GLY A 90 8.85 15.07 -27.64
CA GLY A 90 7.42 15.14 -27.81
C GLY A 90 6.97 15.94 -29.00
N THR A 91 5.65 16.07 -29.09
CA THR A 91 4.97 16.77 -30.18
C THR A 91 3.86 17.65 -29.63
N PHE A 92 3.66 18.79 -30.27
CA PHE A 92 2.44 19.59 -30.07
C PHE A 92 1.90 20.12 -31.40
N SER A 93 0.58 20.03 -31.55
CA SER A 93 -0.14 20.50 -32.75
C SER A 93 -1.55 20.93 -32.35
N GLY A 94 -1.82 22.23 -32.40
CA GLY A 94 -3.09 22.80 -31.93
C GLY A 94 -3.36 22.47 -30.45
N LYS A 95 -4.33 21.58 -30.19
CA LYS A 95 -4.67 21.11 -28.84
C LYS A 95 -3.96 19.80 -28.45
N SER A 96 -3.39 19.08 -29.42
CA SER A 96 -2.69 17.82 -29.18
C SER A 96 -1.33 18.08 -28.58
N PHE A 97 -1.03 17.40 -27.48
CA PHE A 97 0.25 17.45 -26.78
C PHE A 97 0.63 16.06 -26.28
N VAL A 98 1.79 15.58 -26.75
CA VAL A 98 2.40 14.34 -26.26
C VAL A 98 3.79 14.68 -25.74
N PHE A 99 4.02 14.35 -24.49
CA PHE A 99 5.32 14.48 -23.83
C PHE A 99 5.85 13.10 -23.48
N LYS A 100 7.08 12.82 -23.84
CA LYS A 100 7.77 11.58 -23.53
C LYS A 100 9.04 11.88 -22.77
N ALA A 101 9.39 11.01 -21.83
CA ALA A 101 10.61 11.09 -21.07
C ALA A 101 11.21 9.69 -20.82
N PHE A 102 12.50 9.65 -20.48
CA PHE A 102 13.23 8.42 -20.16
C PHE A 102 13.19 7.39 -21.30
N GLN A 103 13.40 7.85 -22.54
CA GLN A 103 13.33 7.01 -23.74
C GLN A 103 11.97 6.31 -23.86
N ASP A 104 10.90 7.11 -23.86
CA ASP A 104 9.50 6.67 -24.01
C ASP A 104 8.92 5.81 -22.88
N ARG A 105 9.69 5.59 -21.81
CA ARG A 105 9.20 4.89 -20.61
C ARG A 105 8.23 5.70 -19.77
N PHE A 106 8.28 7.02 -19.88
CA PHE A 106 7.23 7.92 -19.40
C PHE A 106 6.57 8.56 -20.61
N VAL A 107 5.25 8.47 -20.73
CA VAL A 107 4.47 9.15 -21.77
C VAL A 107 3.30 9.85 -21.12
N PHE A 108 3.13 11.13 -21.42
CA PHE A 108 1.92 11.89 -21.11
C PHE A 108 1.24 12.28 -22.43
N ASP A 109 0.02 11.80 -22.62
CA ASP A 109 -0.86 12.11 -23.73
C ASP A 109 -2.00 13.00 -23.20
N ALA A 110 -1.97 14.28 -23.56
CA ALA A 110 -2.93 15.26 -23.06
C ALA A 110 -4.34 15.04 -23.64
N ASP A 111 -4.43 14.60 -24.90
CA ASP A 111 -5.72 14.35 -25.57
C ASP A 111 -6.48 13.22 -24.88
N ARG A 112 -5.75 12.17 -24.50
CA ARG A 112 -6.28 11.03 -23.75
C ARG A 112 -6.31 11.24 -22.24
N SER A 113 -5.75 12.33 -21.75
CA SER A 113 -5.53 12.57 -20.31
C SER A 113 -4.90 11.36 -19.63
N ARG A 114 -3.86 10.80 -20.25
CA ARG A 114 -3.23 9.53 -19.84
C ARG A 114 -1.74 9.70 -19.61
N ILE A 115 -1.27 9.14 -18.50
CA ILE A 115 0.15 8.90 -18.23
C ILE A 115 0.41 7.40 -18.38
N THR A 116 1.49 7.05 -19.07
CA THR A 116 1.99 5.68 -19.16
C THR A 116 3.40 5.61 -18.58
N LEU A 117 3.63 4.60 -17.74
CA LEU A 117 4.90 4.30 -17.10
C LEU A 117 5.33 2.87 -17.45
N GLN A 118 6.60 2.67 -17.78
CA GLN A 118 7.17 1.36 -18.06
C GLN A 118 8.52 1.24 -17.37
N HIS A 119 8.69 0.28 -16.48
CA HIS A 119 9.95 0.08 -15.75
C HIS A 119 10.42 1.35 -15.00
N LEU A 120 9.49 2.08 -14.38
CA LEU A 120 9.77 3.31 -13.65
C LEU A 120 9.04 3.31 -12.31
N ASN A 121 9.79 3.36 -11.21
CA ASN A 121 9.21 3.36 -9.87
C ASN A 121 8.85 4.78 -9.42
N LEU A 122 7.78 4.89 -8.64
CA LEU A 122 7.26 6.17 -8.13
C LEU A 122 7.29 6.22 -6.61
N ASP A 123 7.87 7.28 -6.06
CA ASP A 123 7.84 7.60 -4.64
C ASP A 123 6.71 8.60 -4.38
N LEU A 124 5.58 8.09 -3.93
CA LEU A 124 4.38 8.87 -3.67
C LEU A 124 4.58 9.86 -2.52
N LYS A 125 5.39 9.51 -1.51
CA LYS A 125 5.65 10.42 -0.39
C LYS A 125 6.43 11.64 -0.91
N LYS A 126 7.54 11.42 -1.61
CA LYS A 126 8.34 12.51 -2.18
C LYS A 126 7.55 13.31 -3.22
N PHE A 127 6.73 12.63 -4.03
CA PHE A 127 5.81 13.29 -4.95
C PHE A 127 4.93 14.28 -4.16
N PHE A 128 4.14 13.83 -3.18
CA PHE A 128 3.27 14.72 -2.42
C PHE A 128 4.03 15.83 -1.68
N ASP A 129 5.21 15.56 -1.13
CA ASP A 129 6.05 16.58 -0.47
C ASP A 129 6.48 17.69 -1.45
N THR A 130 6.91 17.33 -2.66
CA THR A 130 7.24 18.28 -3.74
C THR A 130 6.01 19.10 -4.16
N PHE A 131 4.83 18.47 -4.21
CA PHE A 131 3.61 19.13 -4.71
C PHE A 131 2.87 19.97 -3.67
N GLN A 132 2.89 19.57 -2.39
CA GLN A 132 2.29 20.36 -1.31
C GLN A 132 3.07 21.65 -1.03
N THR A 133 4.40 21.60 -1.13
CA THR A 133 5.26 22.79 -0.97
C THR A 133 5.01 23.84 -2.07
N GLN A 134 4.60 23.41 -3.27
CA GLN A 134 4.23 24.30 -4.38
C GLN A 134 2.77 24.83 -4.28
N SER A 135 1.86 24.11 -3.60
CA SER A 135 0.42 24.41 -3.53
C SER A 135 0.02 25.49 -2.49
N ASN A 136 0.97 26.00 -1.68
CA ASN A 136 0.71 27.14 -0.78
C ASN A 136 0.32 28.46 -1.50
N LYS A 137 0.28 28.47 -2.83
CA LYS A 137 -0.41 29.49 -3.63
C LYS A 137 -1.76 28.94 -4.08
N LYS A 138 -2.86 29.46 -3.50
CA LYS A 138 -4.28 29.26 -3.86
C LYS A 138 -4.52 28.56 -5.22
N ALA A 139 -4.35 27.24 -5.28
CA ALA A 139 -4.83 26.42 -6.39
C ALA A 139 -6.17 25.84 -5.93
N LYS A 140 -7.24 26.59 -6.23
CA LYS A 140 -8.64 26.13 -6.08
C LYS A 140 -9.08 25.26 -7.27
N GLU A 141 -8.20 24.97 -8.22
CA GLU A 141 -8.49 24.14 -9.36
C GLU A 141 -8.16 22.70 -9.01
N GLY A 142 -9.22 21.93 -8.74
CA GLY A 142 -9.12 20.48 -8.73
C GLY A 142 -8.81 19.98 -10.13
N ILE A 143 -8.50 18.69 -10.24
CA ILE A 143 -8.44 18.02 -11.53
C ILE A 143 -9.86 18.02 -12.12
N ASP A 144 -10.18 18.95 -13.01
CA ASP A 144 -11.54 19.09 -13.58
C ASP A 144 -11.87 17.98 -14.60
N LYS A 145 -10.85 17.28 -15.11
CA LYS A 145 -10.99 16.20 -16.10
C LYS A 145 -10.43 14.88 -15.60
N LYS A 146 -11.11 13.78 -15.92
CA LYS A 146 -10.63 12.42 -15.62
C LYS A 146 -9.22 12.23 -16.17
N MET A 147 -8.29 11.77 -15.32
CA MET A 147 -6.93 11.40 -15.71
C MET A 147 -6.70 9.92 -15.42
N SER A 148 -5.97 9.23 -16.30
CA SER A 148 -5.55 7.84 -16.10
C SER A 148 -4.03 7.75 -16.00
N VAL A 149 -3.53 6.90 -15.12
CA VAL A 149 -2.13 6.48 -15.07
C VAL A 149 -2.11 4.98 -15.24
N VAL A 150 -1.36 4.49 -16.22
CA VAL A 150 -1.19 3.06 -16.50
C VAL A 150 0.29 2.76 -16.38
N ALA A 151 0.67 1.79 -15.56
CA ALA A 151 2.06 1.47 -15.30
C ALA A 151 2.31 -0.02 -15.43
N THR A 152 3.45 -0.38 -16.02
CA THR A 152 3.90 -1.77 -16.18
C THR A 152 5.30 -1.91 -15.58
N ASP A 153 5.55 -3.02 -14.89
CA ASP A 153 6.78 -3.35 -14.16
C ASP A 153 7.27 -2.17 -13.32
N SER A 154 6.36 -1.59 -12.55
CA SER A 154 6.57 -0.33 -11.82
C SER A 154 6.10 -0.47 -10.38
N THR A 155 6.93 -0.04 -9.43
CA THR A 155 6.65 -0.12 -7.99
C THR A 155 6.23 1.23 -7.42
N LEU A 156 5.26 1.21 -6.49
CA LEU A 156 4.89 2.39 -5.71
C LEU A 156 5.53 2.34 -4.31
N ARG A 157 6.14 3.44 -3.86
CA ARG A 157 6.67 3.59 -2.50
C ARG A 157 5.98 4.71 -1.75
N TYR A 158 5.70 4.50 -0.47
CA TYR A 158 5.27 5.54 0.46
C TYR A 158 6.00 5.37 1.80
N GLY A 159 7.02 6.20 2.04
CA GLY A 159 7.89 6.05 3.20
C GLY A 159 8.67 4.72 3.12
N LYS A 160 8.47 3.84 4.11
CA LYS A 160 9.10 2.51 4.14
C LYS A 160 8.29 1.43 3.42
N SER A 161 7.00 1.68 3.20
CA SER A 161 6.10 0.75 2.53
C SER A 161 6.29 0.77 1.02
N ARG A 162 6.27 -0.41 0.41
CA ARG A 162 6.35 -0.60 -1.03
C ARG A 162 5.22 -1.51 -1.49
N LEU A 163 4.48 -1.06 -2.49
CA LEU A 163 3.51 -1.89 -3.21
C LEU A 163 4.17 -2.37 -4.50
N LEU A 164 4.58 -3.65 -4.50
CA LEU A 164 5.11 -4.32 -5.68
C LEU A 164 3.96 -4.68 -6.61
N THR A 165 4.13 -4.40 -7.91
CA THR A 165 3.15 -4.67 -8.96
C THR A 165 3.83 -4.92 -10.30
N ASP A 166 3.34 -5.89 -11.05
CA ASP A 166 3.67 -6.07 -12.47
C ASP A 166 2.89 -5.06 -13.33
N HIS A 167 1.68 -4.71 -12.88
CA HIS A 167 0.85 -3.72 -13.54
C HIS A 167 -0.03 -2.97 -12.55
N TYR A 168 -0.24 -1.68 -12.78
CA TYR A 168 -1.29 -0.94 -12.09
C TYR A 168 -1.96 0.13 -12.96
N GLU A 169 -3.23 0.39 -12.66
CA GLU A 169 -3.99 1.50 -13.21
C GLU A 169 -4.50 2.40 -12.07
N LEU A 170 -4.38 3.71 -12.26
CA LEU A 170 -4.97 4.74 -11.40
C LEU A 170 -5.85 5.64 -12.26
N MET A 171 -7.14 5.68 -11.96
CA MET A 171 -8.06 6.67 -12.48
C MET A 171 -8.30 7.75 -11.42
N VAL A 172 -8.02 9.00 -11.77
CA VAL A 172 -8.29 10.18 -10.94
C VAL A 172 -9.46 10.94 -11.54
N PHE A 173 -10.42 11.31 -10.69
CA PHE A 173 -11.64 12.02 -11.06
C PHE A 173 -11.71 13.38 -10.37
N ALA A 174 -12.70 14.18 -10.76
CA ALA A 174 -12.98 15.48 -10.16
C ALA A 174 -13.11 15.41 -8.63
N GLY A 175 -12.65 16.46 -7.96
CA GLY A 175 -12.64 16.57 -6.49
C GLY A 175 -11.60 15.68 -5.79
N GLY A 176 -10.64 15.10 -6.53
CA GLY A 176 -9.58 14.27 -5.96
C GLY A 176 -10.05 12.88 -5.50
N ASN A 177 -11.16 12.41 -6.08
CA ASN A 177 -11.60 11.02 -6.02
C ASN A 177 -10.70 10.17 -6.92
N PHE A 178 -10.48 8.91 -6.56
CA PHE A 178 -9.68 8.03 -7.41
C PHE A 178 -10.08 6.56 -7.25
N HIS A 179 -9.71 5.77 -8.25
CA HIS A 179 -9.77 4.32 -8.23
C HIS A 179 -8.44 3.77 -8.72
N PHE A 180 -7.83 2.91 -7.93
CA PHE A 180 -6.55 2.27 -8.18
C PHE A 180 -6.73 0.76 -8.21
N GLN A 181 -6.08 0.10 -9.16
CA GLN A 181 -6.00 -1.35 -9.26
C GLN A 181 -4.56 -1.75 -9.51
N GLY A 182 -4.02 -2.64 -8.69
CA GLY A 182 -2.67 -3.17 -8.82
C GLY A 182 -2.68 -4.70 -8.83
N GLN A 183 -1.76 -5.27 -9.59
CA GLN A 183 -1.58 -6.72 -9.75
C GLN A 183 -0.10 -7.11 -9.60
N LEU A 184 0.16 -8.24 -8.94
CA LEU A 184 1.46 -8.92 -8.90
C LEU A 184 1.23 -10.44 -9.02
N GLY A 185 1.44 -11.01 -10.21
CA GLY A 185 0.98 -12.36 -10.52
C GLY A 185 -0.52 -12.50 -10.25
N GLU A 186 -0.89 -13.39 -9.32
CA GLU A 186 -2.28 -13.59 -8.88
C GLU A 186 -2.74 -12.62 -7.79
N ASP A 187 -1.83 -11.88 -7.16
CA ASP A 187 -2.15 -10.95 -6.08
C ASP A 187 -2.85 -9.72 -6.65
N ARG A 188 -3.98 -9.32 -6.05
CA ARG A 188 -4.77 -8.16 -6.48
C ARG A 188 -5.02 -7.20 -5.33
N VAL A 189 -4.83 -5.91 -5.59
CA VAL A 189 -5.21 -4.84 -4.67
C VAL A 189 -6.02 -3.77 -5.41
N THR A 190 -7.10 -3.31 -4.77
CA THR A 190 -7.91 -2.20 -5.23
C THR A 190 -7.99 -1.15 -4.13
N VAL A 191 -7.84 0.12 -4.50
CA VAL A 191 -8.02 1.25 -3.58
C VAL A 191 -8.95 2.25 -4.23
N SER A 192 -9.99 2.67 -3.53
CA SER A 192 -10.91 3.70 -4.02
C SER A 192 -11.07 4.80 -2.99
N LYS A 193 -11.17 6.04 -3.46
CA LYS A 193 -11.49 7.20 -2.62
C LYS A 193 -12.71 7.90 -3.19
N LYS A 194 -13.72 8.09 -2.34
CA LYS A 194 -14.94 8.84 -2.63
C LYS A 194 -15.18 9.87 -1.52
N GLY A 195 -14.99 11.14 -1.86
CA GLY A 195 -14.97 12.24 -0.90
C GLY A 195 -13.86 12.04 0.13
N LYS A 196 -14.24 11.92 1.39
CA LYS A 196 -13.32 11.66 2.52
C LYS A 196 -13.13 10.17 2.81
N ASN A 197 -13.97 9.30 2.23
CA ASN A 197 -13.94 7.87 2.47
C ASN A 197 -12.91 7.20 1.57
N LEU A 198 -12.11 6.32 2.17
CA LEU A 198 -11.17 5.43 1.52
C LEU A 198 -11.67 3.99 1.68
N GLY A 199 -11.58 3.20 0.61
CA GLY A 199 -11.81 1.76 0.61
C GLY A 199 -10.59 1.04 0.04
N ILE A 200 -10.14 -0.02 0.70
CA ILE A 200 -9.06 -0.90 0.24
C ILE A 200 -9.58 -2.34 0.25
N LEU A 201 -9.35 -3.05 -0.85
CA LEU A 201 -9.56 -4.48 -0.98
C LEU A 201 -8.28 -5.11 -1.54
N ALA A 202 -7.57 -5.87 -0.71
CA ALA A 202 -6.53 -6.78 -1.16
C ALA A 202 -7.10 -8.19 -1.10
N ASN A 203 -7.14 -8.92 -2.22
CA ASN A 203 -7.78 -10.23 -2.28
C ASN A 203 -6.72 -11.33 -2.40
N ARG A 204 -6.68 -12.23 -1.41
CA ARG A 204 -5.78 -13.39 -1.34
C ARG A 204 -4.31 -13.09 -1.65
N ILE A 205 -3.83 -11.91 -1.28
CA ILE A 205 -2.45 -11.50 -1.58
C ILE A 205 -1.46 -12.41 -0.86
N SER A 206 -0.33 -12.70 -1.51
CA SER A 206 0.77 -13.48 -0.95
C SER A 206 1.74 -12.63 -0.13
N ASP A 207 2.66 -13.30 0.54
CA ASP A 207 3.85 -12.73 1.19
C ASP A 207 4.60 -11.71 0.31
N ARG A 208 4.72 -12.01 -0.99
CA ARG A 208 5.51 -11.20 -1.94
C ARG A 208 4.97 -9.78 -2.05
N MET A 209 3.64 -9.61 -2.05
CA MET A 209 3.02 -8.29 -1.99
C MET A 209 2.92 -7.77 -0.56
N LEU A 210 2.55 -8.63 0.41
CA LEU A 210 2.24 -8.19 1.78
C LEU A 210 3.48 -7.65 2.52
N HIS A 211 4.58 -8.40 2.56
CA HIS A 211 5.76 -8.07 3.37
C HIS A 211 6.32 -6.66 3.10
N PRO A 212 6.61 -6.28 1.84
CA PRO A 212 7.10 -4.94 1.54
C PRO A 212 6.03 -3.86 1.79
N LEU A 213 4.75 -4.20 1.68
CA LEU A 213 3.65 -3.25 1.86
C LEU A 213 3.49 -2.82 3.32
N ILE A 214 3.54 -3.78 4.25
CA ILE A 214 3.37 -3.51 5.69
C ILE A 214 4.69 -3.52 6.48
N ASN A 215 5.81 -3.82 5.82
CA ASN A 215 7.13 -3.97 6.43
C ASN A 215 7.10 -4.96 7.60
N PHE A 216 6.55 -6.15 7.35
CA PHE A 216 6.37 -7.22 8.33
C PHE A 216 6.43 -8.58 7.64
N ASP A 217 7.34 -9.42 8.11
CA ASP A 217 7.68 -10.76 7.60
C ASP A 217 7.29 -11.89 8.57
N GLY A 218 6.58 -11.53 9.65
CA GLY A 218 6.18 -12.47 10.70
C GLY A 218 5.00 -13.39 10.31
N LEU A 219 4.45 -13.22 9.12
CA LEU A 219 3.46 -14.11 8.51
C LEU A 219 4.06 -14.63 7.21
N GLN A 220 4.12 -15.95 7.04
CA GLN A 220 4.82 -16.58 5.93
C GLN A 220 3.99 -17.68 5.29
N ARG A 221 4.18 -17.93 4.00
CA ARG A 221 3.57 -19.02 3.22
C ARG A 221 2.04 -19.03 3.29
N GLY A 222 1.42 -17.87 3.43
CA GLY A 222 -0.03 -17.73 3.55
C GLY A 222 -0.64 -16.83 2.48
N HIS A 223 -1.97 -16.79 2.47
CA HIS A 223 -2.74 -15.84 1.67
C HIS A 223 -3.60 -14.95 2.56
N TYR A 224 -3.71 -13.68 2.18
CA TYR A 224 -4.30 -12.66 3.02
C TYR A 224 -5.36 -11.88 2.24
N THR A 225 -6.60 -11.89 2.73
CA THR A 225 -7.65 -11.00 2.22
C THR A 225 -7.88 -9.87 3.21
N VAL A 226 -7.63 -8.63 2.78
CA VAL A 226 -7.74 -7.42 3.60
C VAL A 226 -8.83 -6.53 3.03
N LYS A 227 -9.82 -6.20 3.86
CA LYS A 227 -10.88 -5.23 3.56
C LYS A 227 -10.78 -4.09 4.55
N ILE A 228 -10.64 -2.85 4.07
CA ILE A 228 -10.57 -1.65 4.90
C ILE A 228 -11.51 -0.61 4.32
N SER A 229 -12.26 0.08 5.17
CA SER A 229 -13.09 1.22 4.77
C SER A 229 -13.22 2.27 5.88
N GLY A 230 -13.35 3.53 5.50
CA GLY A 230 -13.64 4.62 6.44
C GLY A 230 -12.96 5.93 6.06
N GLU A 231 -12.95 6.88 6.98
CA GLU A 231 -12.31 8.19 6.79
C GLU A 231 -10.92 8.17 7.45
N PRO A 232 -9.82 8.21 6.66
CA PRO A 232 -8.46 8.27 7.21
C PRO A 232 -8.29 9.43 8.18
N GLY A 233 -7.62 9.18 9.31
CA GLY A 233 -7.46 10.19 10.37
C GLY A 233 -8.69 10.37 11.28
N LYS A 234 -9.82 9.71 11.01
CA LYS A 234 -10.96 9.62 11.92
C LYS A 234 -11.20 8.18 12.34
N LEU A 235 -12.13 7.48 11.68
CA LEU A 235 -12.44 6.09 11.97
C LEU A 235 -12.32 5.27 10.69
N VAL A 236 -11.49 4.25 10.77
CA VAL A 236 -11.32 3.23 9.76
C VAL A 236 -11.69 1.89 10.37
N VAL A 237 -12.43 1.07 9.63
CA VAL A 237 -12.80 -0.30 10.02
C VAL A 237 -12.11 -1.26 9.06
N GLY A 238 -11.60 -2.37 9.59
CA GLY A 238 -10.89 -3.35 8.82
C GLY A 238 -11.22 -4.79 9.20
N LYS A 239 -11.11 -5.68 8.21
CA LYS A 239 -11.15 -7.13 8.36
C LYS A 239 -10.00 -7.74 7.59
N ILE A 240 -9.23 -8.60 8.26
CA ILE A 240 -8.22 -9.46 7.66
C ILE A 240 -8.73 -10.90 7.73
N THR A 241 -8.61 -11.64 6.64
CA THR A 241 -8.84 -13.09 6.60
C THR A 241 -7.52 -13.74 6.22
N LEU A 242 -7.10 -14.73 7.01
CA LEU A 242 -5.90 -15.52 6.82
C LEU A 242 -6.33 -16.87 6.25
N ASP A 243 -5.66 -17.32 5.20
CA ASP A 243 -5.82 -18.66 4.61
C ASP A 243 -4.44 -19.32 4.56
N GLY A 244 -4.23 -20.31 5.43
CA GLY A 244 -2.94 -20.96 5.60
C GLY A 244 -1.84 -20.07 6.19
N GLY A 245 -0.62 -20.60 6.13
CA GLY A 245 0.62 -19.90 6.49
C GLY A 245 1.15 -20.20 7.89
N VAL A 246 2.20 -19.49 8.26
CA VAL A 246 2.92 -19.66 9.52
C VAL A 246 3.20 -18.29 10.13
N MET A 247 2.83 -18.16 11.39
CA MET A 247 3.12 -16.98 12.20
C MET A 247 4.39 -17.22 13.01
N SER A 248 5.44 -16.42 12.80
CA SER A 248 6.76 -16.65 13.42
C SER A 248 7.60 -15.38 13.53
N ASN A 249 8.71 -15.45 14.27
CA ASN A 249 9.87 -14.55 14.18
C ASN A 249 9.66 -13.05 14.49
N PHE A 250 8.48 -12.59 14.88
CA PHE A 250 8.32 -11.25 15.44
C PHE A 250 8.49 -11.23 16.96
N LYS A 251 8.90 -10.08 17.50
CA LYS A 251 9.30 -9.94 18.90
C LYS A 251 8.24 -10.43 19.90
N ALA A 252 6.96 -10.12 19.65
CA ALA A 252 5.88 -10.54 20.55
C ALA A 252 5.64 -12.06 20.51
N TYR A 253 5.74 -12.70 19.33
CA TYR A 253 5.70 -14.15 19.22
C TYR A 253 6.85 -14.81 19.98
N ASN A 254 8.08 -14.32 19.79
CA ASN A 254 9.27 -14.90 20.44
C ASN A 254 9.22 -14.72 21.97
N ASN A 255 8.76 -13.56 22.44
CA ASN A 255 8.60 -13.31 23.87
C ASN A 255 7.50 -14.20 24.49
N MET A 256 6.39 -14.39 23.78
CA MET A 256 5.32 -15.30 24.18
C MET A 256 5.80 -16.75 24.23
N LEU A 257 6.52 -17.21 23.20
CA LEU A 257 7.11 -18.55 23.17
C LEU A 257 8.09 -18.77 24.33
N ALA A 258 8.95 -17.78 24.61
CA ALA A 258 9.87 -17.85 25.74
C ALA A 258 9.11 -18.00 27.06
N PHE A 259 8.07 -17.19 27.29
CA PHE A 259 7.22 -17.27 28.48
C PHE A 259 6.50 -18.62 28.62
N ILE A 260 5.95 -19.15 27.53
CA ILE A 260 5.32 -20.48 27.54
C ILE A 260 6.34 -21.56 27.97
N ASN A 261 7.59 -21.45 27.50
CA ASN A 261 8.64 -22.43 27.82
C ASN A 261 9.18 -22.30 29.27
N THR A 262 9.01 -21.15 29.94
CA THR A 262 9.43 -21.01 31.34
C THR A 262 8.41 -21.58 32.33
N ILE A 263 7.16 -21.81 31.91
CA ILE A 263 6.09 -22.34 32.77
C ILE A 263 5.83 -23.80 32.39
N PRO A 264 6.21 -24.79 33.23
CA PRO A 264 6.05 -26.21 32.92
C PRO A 264 4.62 -26.61 32.52
N ALA A 265 3.61 -26.00 33.16
CA ALA A 265 2.21 -26.24 32.85
C ALA A 265 1.80 -25.76 31.44
N LEU A 266 2.49 -24.77 30.89
CA LEU A 266 2.22 -24.22 29.56
C LEU A 266 3.08 -24.88 28.47
N ALA A 267 4.13 -25.62 28.83
CA ALA A 267 5.04 -26.27 27.86
C ALA A 267 4.32 -27.20 26.85
N THR A 268 3.13 -27.68 27.20
CA THR A 268 2.27 -28.47 26.30
C THR A 268 1.78 -27.68 25.08
N LEU A 269 1.72 -26.34 25.16
CA LEU A 269 1.42 -25.47 24.03
C LEU A 269 2.54 -25.50 22.97
N SER A 270 3.78 -25.84 23.36
CA SER A 270 4.94 -25.72 22.48
C SER A 270 5.13 -26.89 21.51
N THR A 271 4.56 -28.07 21.80
CA THR A 271 4.82 -29.29 21.01
C THR A 271 3.53 -29.98 20.54
N PRO A 272 3.22 -30.01 19.23
CA PRO A 272 3.92 -29.41 18.07
C PRO A 272 3.52 -27.94 17.81
N GLY A 273 2.92 -27.25 18.78
CA GLY A 273 2.25 -25.97 18.56
C GLY A 273 3.16 -24.75 18.40
N PHE A 274 3.28 -23.95 19.45
CA PHE A 274 4.12 -22.75 19.40
C PHE A 274 5.59 -23.16 19.45
N SER A 275 6.36 -22.84 18.41
CA SER A 275 7.74 -23.29 18.32
C SER A 275 8.61 -22.27 17.62
N THR A 276 9.93 -22.50 17.63
CA THR A 276 10.88 -21.70 16.84
C THR A 276 10.63 -21.81 15.34
N LYS A 277 9.93 -22.86 14.88
CA LYS A 277 9.48 -23.00 13.47
C LYS A 277 8.21 -22.20 13.17
N GLY A 278 7.60 -21.57 14.17
CA GLY A 278 6.37 -20.81 14.06
C GLY A 278 5.11 -21.60 14.42
N PHE A 279 3.99 -20.87 14.46
CA PHE A 279 2.64 -21.41 14.66
C PHE A 279 1.96 -21.55 13.30
N VAL A 280 1.60 -22.78 12.93
CA VAL A 280 0.94 -23.08 11.66
C VAL A 280 -0.54 -22.66 11.72
N ILE A 281 -0.93 -21.78 10.80
CA ILE A 281 -2.29 -21.25 10.65
C ILE A 281 -3.01 -22.09 9.58
N ARG A 282 -4.23 -22.52 9.89
CA ARG A 282 -5.16 -23.08 8.91
C ARG A 282 -6.04 -21.97 8.33
N GLU A 283 -6.66 -21.20 9.21
CA GLU A 283 -7.50 -20.07 8.84
C GLU A 283 -7.56 -19.05 9.97
N GLY A 284 -7.88 -17.80 9.65
CA GLY A 284 -8.08 -16.78 10.66
C GLY A 284 -8.91 -15.60 10.20
N VAL A 285 -9.53 -14.92 11.15
CA VAL A 285 -10.26 -13.68 10.93
C VAL A 285 -9.88 -12.68 12.02
N ILE A 286 -9.46 -11.50 11.59
CA ILE A 286 -9.12 -10.38 12.47
C ILE A 286 -10.01 -9.20 12.09
N LYS A 287 -10.79 -8.69 13.04
CA LYS A 287 -11.58 -7.47 12.90
C LYS A 287 -10.93 -6.37 13.73
N PHE A 288 -10.66 -5.24 13.11
CA PHE A 288 -10.01 -4.12 13.77
C PHE A 288 -10.62 -2.78 13.38
N THR A 289 -10.34 -1.77 14.20
CA THR A 289 -10.63 -0.38 13.88
C THR A 289 -9.38 0.45 14.09
N VAL A 290 -9.19 1.51 13.29
CA VAL A 290 -8.17 2.52 13.51
C VAL A 290 -8.85 3.85 13.80
N LYS A 291 -8.60 4.39 14.99
CA LYS A 291 -9.12 5.70 15.41
C LYS A 291 -8.00 6.75 15.38
N ASP A 292 -8.32 7.93 14.87
CA ASP A 292 -7.45 9.11 14.79
C ASP A 292 -6.12 8.85 14.07
N GLY A 293 -6.11 7.86 13.17
CA GLY A 293 -4.91 7.39 12.46
C GLY A 293 -3.83 6.79 13.37
N ARG A 294 -4.15 6.47 14.62
CA ARG A 294 -3.17 6.15 15.66
C ARG A 294 -3.50 4.90 16.46
N ILE A 295 -4.74 4.77 16.92
CA ILE A 295 -5.13 3.71 17.86
C ILE A 295 -5.75 2.57 17.06
N VAL A 296 -5.04 1.45 16.95
CA VAL A 296 -5.55 0.22 16.36
C VAL A 296 -6.20 -0.59 17.47
N THR A 297 -7.51 -0.83 17.38
CA THR A 297 -8.24 -1.72 18.30
C THR A 297 -8.61 -2.99 17.57
N PHE A 298 -8.06 -4.12 18.02
CA PHE A 298 -8.48 -5.45 17.60
C PHE A 298 -9.75 -5.83 18.36
N LYS A 299 -10.89 -5.74 17.69
CA LYS A 299 -12.21 -6.04 18.27
C LYS A 299 -12.46 -7.54 18.41
N SER A 300 -11.86 -8.32 17.52
CA SER A 300 -11.92 -9.78 17.55
C SER A 300 -10.81 -10.34 16.69
N VAL A 301 -10.00 -11.19 17.28
CA VAL A 301 -9.02 -12.05 16.61
C VAL A 301 -9.50 -13.48 16.82
N LEU A 302 -9.53 -14.26 15.74
CA LEU A 302 -9.73 -15.70 15.80
C LEU A 302 -8.78 -16.35 14.79
N ILE A 303 -7.86 -17.18 15.25
CA ILE A 303 -6.89 -17.88 14.41
C ILE A 303 -6.94 -19.36 14.77
N LYS A 304 -7.33 -20.21 13.83
CA LYS A 304 -7.25 -21.66 13.97
C LYS A 304 -5.93 -22.13 13.40
N GLY A 305 -5.13 -22.78 14.24
CA GLY A 305 -3.93 -23.48 13.81
C GLY A 305 -4.08 -24.98 13.89
N GLU A 306 -2.99 -25.69 13.63
CA GLU A 306 -2.97 -27.15 13.71
C GLU A 306 -3.04 -27.68 15.14
N SER A 307 -2.40 -27.00 16.08
CA SER A 307 -2.26 -27.43 17.48
C SER A 307 -3.21 -26.74 18.44
N ALA A 308 -3.67 -25.53 18.09
CA ALA A 308 -4.41 -24.65 18.98
C ALA A 308 -5.31 -23.71 18.18
N THR A 309 -6.34 -23.17 18.85
CA THR A 309 -7.09 -22.02 18.36
C THR A 309 -6.83 -20.83 19.28
N ILE A 310 -6.50 -19.69 18.69
CA ILE A 310 -6.24 -18.43 19.38
C ILE A 310 -7.44 -17.52 19.20
N SER A 311 -7.93 -16.96 20.29
CA SER A 311 -8.88 -15.85 20.29
C SER A 311 -8.25 -14.66 21.00
N GLY A 312 -8.55 -13.44 20.58
CA GLY A 312 -7.90 -12.26 21.15
C GLY A 312 -8.65 -10.96 20.93
N GLU A 313 -8.32 -9.99 21.77
CA GLU A 313 -8.68 -8.59 21.62
C GLU A 313 -7.53 -7.72 22.16
N GLY A 314 -7.50 -6.45 21.77
CA GLY A 314 -6.49 -5.56 22.30
C GLY A 314 -6.36 -4.26 21.55
N VAL A 315 -5.38 -3.47 21.97
CA VAL A 315 -5.10 -2.15 21.45
C VAL A 315 -3.61 -2.00 21.18
N VAL A 316 -3.29 -1.36 20.05
CA VAL A 316 -1.94 -0.94 19.71
C VAL A 316 -1.97 0.55 19.39
N ASP A 317 -1.12 1.31 20.06
CA ASP A 317 -0.91 2.72 19.78
C ASP A 317 0.29 2.86 18.83
N LEU A 318 0.03 3.22 17.57
CA LEU A 318 1.05 3.33 16.53
C LEU A 318 2.09 4.42 16.80
N LYS A 319 1.74 5.45 17.59
CA LYS A 319 2.68 6.54 17.91
C LYS A 319 3.61 6.16 19.06
N THR A 320 3.08 5.60 20.14
CA THR A 320 3.91 5.18 21.30
C THR A 320 4.47 3.77 21.13
N LYS A 321 4.01 3.03 20.12
CA LYS A 321 4.25 1.60 19.90
C LYS A 321 3.80 0.72 21.07
N LYS A 322 2.98 1.23 21.99
CA LYS A 322 2.46 0.44 23.10
C LYS A 322 1.51 -0.63 22.58
N ILE A 323 1.61 -1.81 23.16
CA ILE A 323 0.76 -2.97 22.86
C ILE A 323 0.11 -3.42 24.16
N ASP A 324 -1.16 -3.77 24.07
CA ASP A 324 -1.97 -4.27 25.17
C ASP A 324 -2.99 -5.24 24.57
N VAL A 325 -2.68 -6.53 24.64
CA VAL A 325 -3.43 -7.59 23.94
C VAL A 325 -3.68 -8.75 24.89
N ASP A 326 -4.94 -9.12 25.06
CA ASP A 326 -5.33 -10.33 25.78
C ASP A 326 -5.65 -11.44 24.78
N LEU A 327 -5.17 -12.64 25.07
CA LEU A 327 -5.32 -13.84 24.27
C LEU A 327 -5.93 -14.96 25.11
N ALA A 328 -6.83 -15.73 24.50
CA ALA A 328 -7.23 -17.04 24.96
C ALA A 328 -6.72 -18.08 23.96
N ILE A 329 -6.03 -19.11 24.44
CA ILE A 329 -5.44 -20.17 23.60
C ILE A 329 -6.09 -21.48 23.98
N GLN A 330 -6.88 -22.04 23.08
CA GLN A 330 -7.62 -23.28 23.26
C GLN A 330 -6.91 -24.45 22.58
N THR A 331 -6.68 -25.55 23.29
CA THR A 331 -6.05 -26.77 22.77
C THR A 331 -6.88 -28.02 23.10
N ALA A 332 -6.82 -29.03 22.23
CA ALA A 332 -7.52 -30.30 22.40
C ALA A 332 -6.71 -31.37 23.16
N LYS A 333 -5.45 -31.07 23.52
CA LYS A 333 -4.58 -32.01 24.22
C LYS A 333 -4.69 -31.78 25.73
N ALA A 334 -5.42 -32.66 26.40
CA ALA A 334 -5.47 -32.69 27.86
C ALA A 334 -4.06 -32.90 28.43
N MET A 335 -3.74 -32.20 29.51
CA MET A 335 -2.56 -32.51 30.32
C MET A 335 -2.76 -33.93 30.89
N GLY A 336 -2.03 -34.91 30.38
CA GLY A 336 -1.92 -36.21 31.05
C GLY A 336 -1.28 -35.99 32.42
N ASN A 337 -1.88 -36.54 33.48
CA ASN A 337 -1.40 -36.68 34.87
C ASN A 337 -0.85 -35.45 35.63
N ILE A 338 -0.69 -34.27 35.03
CA ILE A 338 -0.15 -33.06 35.69
C ILE A 338 -1.25 -32.25 36.42
N ILE A 339 -2.50 -32.72 36.40
CA ILE A 339 -3.67 -32.01 36.95
C ILE A 339 -3.59 -31.85 38.49
N GLY A 340 -2.78 -32.65 39.19
CA GLY A 340 -2.76 -32.71 40.66
C GLY A 340 -1.99 -31.59 41.39
N SER A 341 -1.19 -30.77 40.70
CA SER A 341 -0.25 -29.83 41.38
C SER A 341 -0.35 -28.38 40.91
N LEU A 342 -1.40 -28.01 40.18
CA LEU A 342 -1.56 -26.67 39.62
C LEU A 342 -2.42 -25.79 40.53
N PRO A 343 -1.90 -24.65 41.03
CA PRO A 343 -2.74 -23.66 41.71
C PRO A 343 -3.78 -23.14 40.72
N VAL A 344 -5.04 -23.45 40.96
CA VAL A 344 -6.19 -22.99 40.18
C VAL A 344 -6.36 -21.50 40.44
N VAL A 345 -5.80 -20.66 39.58
CA VAL A 345 -6.09 -19.23 39.52
C VAL A 345 -6.55 -18.95 38.09
N GLY A 346 -7.58 -18.11 37.92
CA GLY A 346 -8.53 -18.06 36.78
C GLY A 346 -8.02 -17.78 35.35
N TYR A 347 -6.78 -18.16 35.03
CA TYR A 347 -6.15 -18.09 33.71
C TYR A 347 -6.11 -19.44 32.97
N ILE A 348 -6.49 -20.56 33.59
CA ILE A 348 -6.68 -21.87 32.92
C ILE A 348 -8.12 -22.34 33.09
N LEU A 349 -8.79 -22.68 32.00
CA LEU A 349 -10.12 -23.31 32.00
C LEU A 349 -10.06 -24.68 31.34
N THR A 350 -10.58 -25.69 32.04
CA THR A 350 -10.74 -27.05 31.50
C THR A 350 -12.21 -27.30 31.14
N GLY A 351 -12.48 -27.79 29.92
CA GLY A 351 -13.83 -28.13 29.49
C GLY A 351 -14.46 -29.28 30.30
N LYS A 352 -15.79 -29.47 30.17
CA LYS A 352 -16.59 -30.43 30.95
C LYS A 352 -16.02 -31.87 31.01
N ASN A 353 -15.27 -32.29 29.99
CA ASN A 353 -14.65 -33.62 29.91
C ASN A 353 -13.12 -33.62 30.08
N LYS A 354 -12.53 -32.50 30.54
CA LYS A 354 -11.07 -32.26 30.62
C LYS A 354 -10.31 -32.39 29.28
N SER A 355 -11.01 -32.59 28.17
CA SER A 355 -10.43 -32.78 26.83
C SER A 355 -9.99 -31.48 26.17
N ILE A 356 -10.39 -30.32 26.71
CA ILE A 356 -10.08 -29.02 26.13
C ILE A 356 -9.51 -28.13 27.24
N MET A 357 -8.35 -27.52 26.98
CA MET A 357 -7.70 -26.58 27.87
C MET A 357 -7.63 -25.21 27.18
N THR A 358 -8.04 -24.16 27.90
CA THR A 358 -7.90 -22.78 27.47
C THR A 358 -6.97 -22.03 28.43
N VAL A 359 -5.96 -21.35 27.89
CA VAL A 359 -5.00 -20.54 28.63
C VAL A 359 -5.18 -19.06 28.29
N GLY A 360 -5.26 -18.21 29.31
CA GLY A 360 -5.27 -16.75 29.18
C GLY A 360 -3.86 -16.16 29.25
N LEU A 361 -3.47 -15.40 28.23
CA LEU A 361 -2.20 -14.66 28.20
C LEU A 361 -2.45 -13.18 27.93
N HIS A 362 -1.54 -12.36 28.43
CA HIS A 362 -1.51 -10.93 28.18
C HIS A 362 -0.16 -10.53 27.58
N ILE A 363 -0.20 -9.79 26.48
CA ILE A 363 0.96 -9.22 25.81
C ILE A 363 0.92 -7.70 25.99
N GLY A 364 1.86 -7.19 26.77
CA GLY A 364 2.03 -5.77 27.10
C GLY A 364 3.35 -5.18 26.60
N GLY A 365 3.67 -3.99 27.10
CA GLY A 365 4.93 -3.30 26.80
C GLY A 365 4.87 -2.52 25.49
N THR A 366 5.86 -2.74 24.61
CA THR A 366 5.92 -2.08 23.29
C THR A 366 6.17 -3.08 22.18
N LEU A 367 5.84 -2.74 20.93
CA LEU A 367 6.18 -3.54 19.75
C LEU A 367 7.68 -3.88 19.68
N ASP A 368 8.54 -3.00 20.23
CA ASP A 368 9.99 -3.18 20.23
C ASP A 368 10.54 -4.00 21.41
N LYS A 369 9.85 -4.00 22.54
CA LYS A 369 10.17 -4.71 23.78
C LYS A 369 8.85 -5.22 24.40
N PRO A 370 8.26 -6.30 23.85
CA PRO A 370 7.03 -6.86 24.36
C PRO A 370 7.28 -7.65 25.63
N THR A 371 6.26 -7.75 26.48
CA THR A 371 6.26 -8.58 27.69
C THR A 371 5.04 -9.47 27.70
N THR A 372 5.19 -10.74 28.08
CA THR A 372 4.10 -11.72 28.14
C THR A 372 3.91 -12.17 29.57
N GLY A 373 2.65 -12.26 30.01
CA GLY A 373 2.25 -12.84 31.28
C GLY A 373 0.96 -13.66 31.14
N THR A 374 0.56 -14.35 32.20
CA THR A 374 -0.77 -14.96 32.30
C THR A 374 -1.83 -13.90 32.62
N SER A 375 -3.05 -14.08 32.13
CA SER A 375 -4.18 -13.22 32.46
C SER A 375 -5.48 -14.01 32.68
N PRO A 376 -6.42 -13.50 33.49
CA PRO A 376 -7.74 -14.10 33.59
C PRO A 376 -8.45 -14.12 32.23
N ILE A 377 -9.11 -15.23 31.91
CA ILE A 377 -9.82 -15.36 30.64
C ILE A 377 -11.14 -14.59 30.71
N LYS A 378 -11.22 -13.48 29.98
CA LYS A 378 -12.46 -12.70 29.86
C LYS A 378 -13.47 -13.42 28.96
N ASP A 379 -14.76 -13.35 29.30
CA ASP A 379 -15.84 -14.00 28.53
C ASP A 379 -15.86 -13.58 27.05
N VAL A 380 -15.55 -12.31 26.77
CA VAL A 380 -15.48 -11.77 25.41
C VAL A 380 -14.49 -12.53 24.53
N LEU A 381 -13.38 -13.00 25.10
CA LEU A 381 -12.38 -13.82 24.40
C LEU A 381 -12.90 -15.22 24.07
N LEU A 382 -13.91 -15.71 24.78
CA LEU A 382 -14.50 -17.03 24.53
C LEU A 382 -15.61 -17.00 23.46
N LEU A 383 -16.16 -15.82 23.15
CA LEU A 383 -17.23 -15.68 22.16
C LEU A 383 -16.81 -16.18 20.76
N PRO A 384 -15.63 -15.84 20.22
CA PRO A 384 -15.22 -16.32 18.90
C PRO A 384 -15.14 -17.85 18.80
N PHE A 385 -14.72 -18.55 19.87
CA PHE A 385 -14.68 -20.02 19.89
C PHE A 385 -16.08 -20.63 19.72
N LYS A 386 -17.09 -20.07 20.40
CA LYS A 386 -18.49 -20.53 20.30
C LYS A 386 -19.08 -20.27 18.91
N MET A 387 -18.54 -19.31 18.17
CA MET A 387 -19.02 -18.92 16.85
C MET A 387 -18.40 -19.74 15.71
N ILE A 388 -17.36 -20.55 15.97
CA ILE A 388 -16.72 -21.42 14.97
C ILE A 388 -17.75 -22.33 14.26
N GLY A 389 -18.80 -22.75 14.95
CA GLY A 389 -19.90 -23.54 14.36
C GLY A 389 -20.92 -22.72 13.55
N ARG A 390 -20.90 -21.38 13.60
CA ARG A 390 -21.88 -20.49 12.95
C ARG A 390 -21.30 -19.67 11.79
N THR A 391 -20.00 -19.42 11.76
CA THR A 391 -19.35 -18.56 10.74
C THR A 391 -18.82 -19.32 9.52
N LEU A 392 -18.67 -20.65 9.59
CA LEU A 392 -18.23 -21.48 8.46
C LEU A 392 -19.38 -22.00 7.58
N ALA A 393 -20.61 -22.00 8.09
CA ALA A 393 -21.79 -22.26 7.27
C ALA A 393 -22.12 -20.97 6.50
N ILE A 394 -21.42 -20.75 5.37
CA ILE A 394 -21.94 -19.83 4.35
C ILE A 394 -23.30 -20.42 3.94
N PRO A 395 -24.43 -19.72 4.17
CA PRO A 395 -25.71 -20.21 3.68
C PRO A 395 -25.58 -20.40 2.17
N GLU A 396 -25.93 -21.57 1.64
CA GLU A 396 -25.83 -21.90 0.20
C GLU A 396 -26.44 -20.82 -0.72
N LYS A 397 -27.41 -20.06 -0.19
CA LYS A 397 -28.02 -18.89 -0.84
C LYS A 397 -27.05 -17.75 -1.15
N ILE A 398 -25.99 -17.54 -0.36
CA ILE A 398 -25.02 -16.46 -0.58
C ILE A 398 -24.04 -16.84 -1.69
N ARG A 399 -23.58 -18.10 -1.74
CA ARG A 399 -22.70 -18.61 -2.82
C ARG A 399 -23.32 -18.44 -4.21
N LYS A 400 -24.64 -18.68 -4.35
CA LYS A 400 -25.35 -18.50 -5.63
C LYS A 400 -25.59 -17.03 -5.99
N SER A 401 -25.55 -16.10 -5.02
CA SER A 401 -25.75 -14.67 -5.24
C SER A 401 -24.48 -13.93 -5.67
N GLU A 402 -23.30 -14.36 -5.20
CA GLU A 402 -22.02 -13.77 -5.63
C GLU A 402 -21.68 -14.17 -7.08
N THR A 403 -21.95 -15.43 -7.47
CA THR A 403 -21.79 -15.88 -8.87
C THR A 403 -22.79 -15.23 -9.85
N LYS A 404 -23.93 -14.72 -9.35
CA LYS A 404 -24.87 -13.92 -10.17
C LYS A 404 -24.45 -12.45 -10.28
N ARG A 405 -23.94 -11.85 -9.20
CA ARG A 405 -23.48 -10.44 -9.22
C ARG A 405 -22.20 -10.23 -10.02
N GLU A 406 -21.28 -11.21 -10.04
CA GLU A 406 -20.10 -11.16 -10.93
C GLU A 406 -20.46 -11.23 -12.42
N LYS A 407 -21.65 -11.73 -12.79
CA LYS A 407 -22.14 -11.74 -14.17
C LYS A 407 -22.96 -10.50 -14.55
N GLU A 408 -23.39 -9.69 -13.58
CA GLU A 408 -24.28 -8.54 -13.81
C GLU A 408 -23.61 -7.17 -13.62
N GLU A 409 -22.39 -7.09 -13.08
CA GLU A 409 -21.62 -5.84 -12.99
C GLU A 409 -20.28 -5.96 -13.72
N ASP A 410 -20.33 -6.03 -15.06
CA ASP A 410 -19.20 -5.61 -15.91
C ASP A 410 -19.27 -4.07 -16.09
N PRO A 411 -18.32 -3.30 -15.53
CA PRO A 411 -18.31 -1.85 -15.67
C PRO A 411 -18.08 -1.35 -17.10
N LEU A 412 -17.79 -2.23 -18.08
CA LEU A 412 -17.64 -1.86 -19.48
C LEU A 412 -18.98 -1.63 -20.22
N THR A 413 -20.14 -1.88 -19.60
CA THR A 413 -21.45 -1.66 -20.23
C THR A 413 -22.22 -0.43 -19.73
N ARG A 414 -21.62 0.39 -18.84
CA ARG A 414 -22.15 1.72 -18.51
C ARG A 414 -21.03 2.75 -18.44
N PHE A 415 -20.55 3.14 -19.61
CA PHE A 415 -19.89 4.43 -19.83
C PHE A 415 -20.69 5.24 -20.84
#